data_AF-A0A498D044-F1
#
_entry.id   AF-A0A498D044-F1
#
_cell.length_a   1.000
_cell.length_b   1.000
_cell.length_c   1.000
_cell.angle_alpha   90.00
_cell.angle_beta   90.00
_cell.angle_gamma   90.00
#
_symmetry.space_group_name_H-M   'P 1'
#
loop_
_entity.id
_entity.type
_entity.pdbx_description
1 polymer ?
#
loop_
_entity_poly.entity_id
_entity_poly.type
_entity_poly.pdbx_seq_one_letter_code
_entity_poly.pdbx_strand_id
1 'polypeptide(L)'
;MSIKLTKFDSDFFIKNQFILNVAIGVFGFLFALTINGGFEKDLLKFIYLFYFILVLFFYFKLKRGKNYISYSRHRILGHIFVSFVFFIIGFTLLIEVNPIFLYFGILFYFILSVFLFSKNLKNNENYDKFLLDKINNPEEMTLHEFYEYFDGLVNKKNKFAPIMVFLGMQVGLIIFLNGFLKNDEYFGPIFIVAVFLLIAFYILNKTFFYLMIPYNFLLKIDKEV
;
A
#
# COMPACT_ATOMS: atom_id res chain seq x y z
N MET A 1 -9.77 -21.38 -17.62
CA MET A 1 -9.91 -21.55 -16.16
C MET A 1 -10.23 -20.21 -15.52
N SER A 2 -11.44 -19.98 -15.01
CA SER A 2 -11.87 -18.65 -14.52
C SER A 2 -12.37 -18.67 -13.07
N ILE A 3 -11.76 -17.85 -12.22
CA ILE A 3 -12.25 -17.58 -10.86
C ILE A 3 -13.58 -16.81 -10.93
N LYS A 4 -14.55 -17.17 -10.08
CA LYS A 4 -15.84 -16.50 -10.02
C LYS A 4 -15.72 -15.14 -9.33
N LEU A 5 -16.19 -14.08 -9.98
CA LEU A 5 -16.35 -12.77 -9.37
C LEU A 5 -17.75 -12.66 -8.78
N THR A 6 -17.85 -12.45 -7.46
CA THR A 6 -19.16 -12.28 -6.81
C THR A 6 -19.58 -10.82 -6.72
N LYS A 7 -20.88 -10.59 -6.49
CA LYS A 7 -21.40 -9.25 -6.17
C LYS A 7 -20.79 -8.72 -4.87
N PHE A 8 -20.53 -9.59 -3.89
CA PHE A 8 -19.81 -9.25 -2.67
C PHE A 8 -18.42 -8.71 -2.97
N ASP A 9 -17.63 -9.37 -3.84
CA ASP A 9 -16.32 -8.87 -4.27
C ASP A 9 -16.42 -7.46 -4.86
N SER A 10 -17.44 -7.24 -5.70
CA SER A 10 -17.65 -5.94 -6.32
C SER A 10 -18.05 -4.85 -5.32
N ASP A 11 -18.98 -5.14 -4.40
CA ASP A 11 -19.51 -4.15 -3.48
C ASP A 11 -18.52 -3.88 -2.33
N PHE A 12 -17.93 -4.92 -1.74
CA PHE A 12 -17.00 -4.80 -0.62
C PHE A 12 -15.71 -4.09 -1.03
N PHE A 13 -15.06 -4.54 -2.11
CA PHE A 13 -13.77 -3.97 -2.49
C PHE A 13 -13.89 -2.65 -3.24
N ILE A 14 -14.94 -2.40 -4.01
CA ILE A 14 -15.10 -1.10 -4.68
C ILE A 14 -15.54 -0.06 -3.66
N LYS A 15 -16.63 -0.27 -2.92
CA LYS A 15 -17.19 0.79 -2.06
C LYS A 15 -16.32 1.04 -0.85
N ASN A 16 -15.91 0.01 -0.11
CA ASN A 16 -15.19 0.24 1.14
C ASN A 16 -13.77 0.76 0.89
N GLN A 17 -13.05 0.22 -0.11
CA GLN A 17 -11.71 0.72 -0.45
C GLN A 17 -11.76 2.12 -1.06
N PHE A 18 -12.79 2.44 -1.85
CA PHE A 18 -12.99 3.79 -2.37
C PHE A 18 -13.30 4.78 -1.26
N ILE A 19 -14.27 4.47 -0.39
CA ILE A 19 -14.62 5.32 0.75
C ILE A 19 -13.40 5.54 1.65
N LEU A 20 -12.63 4.49 1.92
CA LEU A 20 -11.39 4.58 2.71
C LEU A 20 -10.37 5.51 2.05
N ASN A 21 -10.12 5.35 0.74
CA ASN A 21 -9.20 6.22 0.00
C ASN A 21 -9.67 7.67 -0.04
N VAL A 22 -10.97 7.91 -0.25
CA VAL A 22 -11.54 9.26 -0.23
C VAL A 22 -11.40 9.87 1.16
N ALA A 23 -11.75 9.14 2.22
CA ALA A 23 -11.63 9.62 3.59
C ALA A 23 -10.19 10.00 3.92
N ILE A 24 -9.24 9.08 3.66
CA ILE A 24 -7.82 9.30 3.91
C ILE A 24 -7.26 10.46 3.06
N GLY A 25 -7.69 10.58 1.80
CA GLY A 25 -7.34 11.71 0.94
C GLY A 25 -7.85 13.05 1.49
N VAL A 26 -9.09 13.09 1.97
CA VAL A 26 -9.70 14.30 2.58
C VAL A 26 -8.95 14.67 3.85
N PHE A 27 -8.68 13.71 4.74
CA PHE A 27 -7.89 13.96 5.94
C PHE A 27 -6.50 14.51 5.62
N GLY A 28 -5.80 13.89 4.66
CA GLY A 28 -4.48 14.35 4.25
C GLY A 28 -4.50 15.74 3.59
N PHE A 29 -5.50 16.03 2.75
CA PHE A 29 -5.66 17.35 2.14
C PHE A 29 -5.96 18.44 3.16
N LEU A 30 -6.88 18.18 4.11
CA LEU A 30 -7.18 19.11 5.19
C LEU A 30 -5.93 19.40 6.04
N PHE A 31 -5.12 18.37 6.30
CA PHE A 31 -3.85 18.52 6.99
C PHE A 31 -2.83 19.35 6.18
N ALA A 32 -2.77 19.18 4.86
CA ALA A 32 -1.91 20.01 4.01
C ALA A 32 -2.28 21.51 4.02
N LEU A 33 -3.54 21.84 4.32
CA LEU A 33 -3.98 23.24 4.43
C LEU A 33 -3.42 23.94 5.67
N THR A 34 -3.14 23.21 6.76
CA THR A 34 -2.69 23.77 8.04
C THR A 34 -1.21 24.15 8.05
N ILE A 35 -0.42 23.68 7.09
CA ILE A 35 1.01 24.02 6.98
C ILE A 35 1.17 25.48 6.56
N ASN A 36 2.13 26.17 7.19
CA ASN A 36 2.49 27.55 6.84
C ASN A 36 3.53 27.61 5.69
N GLY A 37 3.26 28.43 4.66
CA GLY A 37 4.22 28.90 3.66
C GLY A 37 4.57 27.98 2.45
N GLY A 38 5.26 28.57 1.46
CA GLY A 38 6.21 27.92 0.53
C GLY A 38 5.71 27.14 -0.70
N PHE A 39 6.68 26.73 -1.54
CA PHE A 39 6.47 25.83 -2.70
C PHE A 39 6.01 24.43 -2.25
N GLU A 40 6.49 23.97 -1.10
CA GLU A 40 6.21 22.64 -0.53
C GLU A 40 4.72 22.47 -0.21
N LYS A 41 4.05 23.52 0.26
CA LYS A 41 2.60 23.50 0.50
C LYS A 41 1.83 23.32 -0.80
N ASP A 42 2.21 24.05 -1.85
CA ASP A 42 1.55 23.94 -3.14
C ASP A 42 1.83 22.59 -3.81
N LEU A 43 3.04 22.06 -3.64
CA LEU A 43 3.39 20.70 -4.05
C LEU A 43 2.53 19.66 -3.32
N LEU A 44 2.34 19.77 -2.00
CA LEU A 44 1.47 18.86 -1.25
C LEU A 44 0.01 18.94 -1.69
N LYS A 45 -0.54 20.14 -1.85
CA LYS A 45 -1.90 20.31 -2.40
C LYS A 45 -2.02 19.66 -3.77
N PHE A 46 -1.03 19.83 -4.64
CA PHE A 46 -1.01 19.24 -5.96
C PHE A 46 -0.97 17.70 -5.90
N ILE A 47 -0.15 17.13 -5.01
CA ILE A 47 -0.06 15.68 -4.78
C ILE A 47 -1.43 15.14 -4.31
N TYR A 48 -2.08 15.80 -3.35
CA TYR A 48 -3.41 15.38 -2.87
C TYR A 48 -4.50 15.55 -3.93
N LEU A 49 -4.47 16.62 -4.72
CA LEU A 49 -5.41 16.81 -5.83
C LEU A 49 -5.24 15.72 -6.89
N PHE A 50 -4.00 15.42 -7.26
CA PHE A 50 -3.68 14.35 -8.19
C PHE A 50 -4.12 12.99 -7.65
N TYR A 51 -3.92 12.74 -6.35
CA TYR A 51 -4.42 11.56 -5.66
C TYR A 51 -5.94 11.42 -5.79
N PHE A 52 -6.71 12.49 -5.55
CA PHE A 52 -8.17 12.45 -5.72
C PHE A 52 -8.61 12.13 -7.15
N ILE A 53 -7.95 12.76 -8.13
CA ILE A 53 -8.21 12.50 -9.55
C ILE A 53 -7.99 11.02 -9.86
N LEU A 54 -6.88 10.44 -9.38
CA LEU A 54 -6.59 9.02 -9.56
C LEU A 54 -7.64 8.14 -8.88
N VAL A 55 -8.01 8.41 -7.62
CA VAL A 55 -9.02 7.64 -6.88
C VAL A 55 -10.37 7.64 -7.62
N LEU A 56 -10.81 8.80 -8.11
CA LEU A 56 -12.03 8.93 -8.91
C LEU A 56 -11.91 8.17 -10.24
N PHE A 57 -10.80 8.33 -10.96
CA PHE A 57 -10.55 7.61 -12.21
C PHE A 57 -10.63 6.09 -12.01
N PHE A 58 -9.99 5.57 -10.95
CA PHE A 58 -10.01 4.15 -10.63
C PHE A 58 -11.40 3.65 -10.24
N TYR A 59 -12.18 4.44 -9.50
CA TYR A 59 -13.57 4.12 -9.18
C TYR A 59 -14.45 3.96 -10.42
N PHE A 60 -14.38 4.91 -11.36
CA PHE A 60 -15.16 4.82 -12.60
C PHE A 60 -14.70 3.66 -13.48
N LYS A 61 -13.39 3.38 -13.52
CA LYS A 61 -12.84 2.23 -14.25
C LYS A 61 -13.30 0.90 -13.65
N LEU A 62 -13.35 0.80 -12.33
CA LEU A 62 -13.86 -0.37 -11.59
C LEU A 62 -15.35 -0.62 -11.85
N LYS A 63 -16.17 0.43 -11.81
CA LYS A 63 -17.60 0.34 -12.12
C LYS A 63 -17.87 -0.20 -13.53
N ARG A 64 -16.92 -0.01 -14.46
CA ARG A 64 -16.99 -0.49 -15.86
C ARG A 64 -16.30 -1.84 -16.07
N GLY A 65 -15.26 -2.16 -15.32
CA GLY A 65 -14.49 -3.40 -15.44
C GLY A 65 -15.18 -4.58 -14.76
N LYS A 66 -15.49 -5.64 -15.53
CA LYS A 66 -16.24 -6.81 -15.03
C LYS A 66 -15.42 -8.08 -14.82
N ASN A 67 -14.10 -8.06 -15.05
CA ASN A 67 -13.24 -9.25 -14.93
C ASN A 67 -12.40 -9.23 -13.63
N TYR A 68 -12.27 -10.38 -12.97
CA TYR A 68 -11.49 -10.62 -11.75
C TYR A 68 -10.06 -10.08 -11.81
N ILE A 69 -9.39 -10.10 -12.97
CA ILE A 69 -8.03 -9.54 -13.11
C ILE A 69 -8.02 -8.03 -12.91
N SER A 70 -9.00 -7.34 -13.50
CA SER A 70 -9.15 -5.90 -13.32
C SER A 70 -9.37 -5.60 -11.84
N TYR A 71 -10.24 -6.34 -11.16
CA TYR A 71 -10.48 -6.21 -9.72
C TYR A 71 -9.22 -6.43 -8.88
N SER A 72 -8.48 -7.51 -9.10
CA SER A 72 -7.24 -7.81 -8.40
C SER A 72 -6.19 -6.71 -8.58
N ARG A 73 -6.01 -6.20 -9.81
CA ARG A 73 -5.11 -5.07 -10.09
C ARG A 73 -5.53 -3.81 -9.33
N HIS A 74 -6.82 -3.53 -9.29
CA HIS A 74 -7.34 -2.37 -8.59
C HIS A 74 -7.17 -2.47 -7.08
N ARG A 75 -7.34 -3.67 -6.51
CA ARG A 75 -7.06 -3.92 -5.08
C ARG A 75 -5.61 -3.59 -4.74
N ILE A 76 -4.65 -4.02 -5.56
CA ILE A 76 -3.23 -3.68 -5.42
C ILE A 76 -3.03 -2.17 -5.44
N LEU A 77 -3.51 -1.51 -6.49
CA LEU A 77 -3.37 -0.06 -6.64
C LEU A 77 -4.02 0.71 -5.48
N GLY A 78 -5.22 0.29 -5.06
CA GLY A 78 -5.95 0.88 -3.95
C GLY A 78 -5.18 0.80 -2.63
N HIS A 79 -4.47 -0.29 -2.36
CA HIS A 79 -3.61 -0.38 -1.17
C HIS A 79 -2.32 0.44 -1.31
N ILE A 80 -1.71 0.49 -2.50
CA ILE A 80 -0.55 1.35 -2.77
C ILE A 80 -0.92 2.82 -2.54
N PHE A 81 -2.11 3.24 -2.95
CA PHE A 81 -2.64 4.58 -2.73
C PHE A 81 -2.85 4.89 -1.25
N VAL A 82 -3.47 3.99 -0.49
CA VAL A 82 -3.59 4.15 0.97
C VAL A 82 -2.21 4.28 1.62
N SER A 83 -1.29 3.38 1.29
CA SER A 83 0.10 3.44 1.76
C SER A 83 0.75 4.79 1.46
N PHE A 84 0.61 5.27 0.23
CA PHE A 84 1.18 6.54 -0.20
C PHE A 84 0.61 7.74 0.58
N VAL A 85 -0.68 7.75 0.90
CA VAL A 85 -1.23 8.85 1.71
C VAL A 85 -0.75 8.81 3.15
N PHE A 86 -0.73 7.64 3.80
CA PHE A 86 -0.12 7.52 5.13
C PHE A 86 1.34 8.00 5.12
N PHE A 87 2.06 7.68 4.05
CA PHE A 87 3.43 8.13 3.85
C PHE A 87 3.51 9.67 3.76
N ILE A 88 2.70 10.31 2.92
CA ILE A 88 2.68 11.77 2.77
C ILE A 88 2.27 12.45 4.08
N ILE A 89 1.25 11.95 4.79
CA ILE A 89 0.82 12.52 6.08
C ILE A 89 1.99 12.48 7.08
N GLY A 90 2.69 11.35 7.17
CA GLY A 90 3.89 11.22 7.99
C GLY A 90 4.94 12.28 7.65
N PHE A 91 5.26 12.49 6.37
CA PHE A 91 6.25 13.49 5.99
C PHE A 91 5.77 14.94 6.09
N THR A 92 4.46 15.17 6.02
CA THR A 92 3.89 16.50 6.18
C THR A 92 4.21 17.09 7.56
N LEU A 93 4.17 16.24 8.60
CA LEU A 93 4.58 16.60 9.96
C LEU A 93 6.08 16.97 10.07
N LEU A 94 6.93 16.40 9.21
CA LEU A 94 8.37 16.71 9.20
C LEU A 94 8.70 18.01 8.45
N ILE A 95 7.82 18.49 7.57
CA ILE A 95 8.06 19.73 6.81
C ILE A 95 8.16 20.94 7.74
N GLU A 96 7.35 20.98 8.80
CA GLU A 96 7.41 22.02 9.82
C GLU A 96 8.75 22.04 10.56
N VAL A 97 9.45 20.90 10.61
CA VAL A 97 10.79 20.78 11.20
C VAL A 97 11.87 21.16 10.19
N ASN A 98 11.82 20.59 8.98
CA ASN A 98 12.68 20.98 7.86
C ASN A 98 12.06 20.55 6.50
N PRO A 99 11.86 21.47 5.55
CA PRO A 99 11.31 21.15 4.23
C PRO A 99 12.08 20.07 3.46
N ILE A 100 13.40 19.93 3.70
CA ILE A 100 14.24 18.94 3.00
C ILE A 100 13.75 17.50 3.21
N PHE A 101 13.10 17.23 4.34
CA PHE A 101 12.57 15.90 4.65
C PHE A 101 11.48 15.45 3.68
N LEU A 102 10.73 16.36 3.05
CA LEU A 102 9.74 15.99 2.04
C LEU A 102 10.39 15.31 0.83
N TYR A 103 11.50 15.88 0.34
CA TYR A 103 12.21 15.36 -0.83
C TYR A 103 12.88 14.02 -0.52
N PHE A 104 13.54 13.91 0.64
CA PHE A 104 14.11 12.63 1.10
C PHE A 104 13.03 11.57 1.32
N GLY A 105 11.86 11.95 1.84
CA GLY A 105 10.72 11.06 2.00
C GLY A 105 10.25 10.51 0.67
N ILE A 106 9.93 11.36 -0.30
CA ILE A 106 9.46 10.92 -1.62
C ILE A 106 10.47 9.96 -2.26
N LEU A 107 11.76 10.29 -2.20
CA LEU A 107 12.83 9.43 -2.71
C LEU A 107 12.89 8.08 -1.96
N PHE A 108 12.79 8.10 -0.63
CA PHE A 108 12.81 6.90 0.21
C PHE A 108 11.63 5.97 -0.09
N TYR A 109 10.42 6.51 -0.24
CA TYR A 109 9.25 5.72 -0.64
C TYR A 109 9.45 5.04 -1.98
N PHE A 110 10.02 5.76 -2.95
CA PHE A 110 10.27 5.23 -4.28
C PHE A 110 11.31 4.10 -4.24
N ILE A 111 12.45 4.32 -3.59
CA ILE A 111 13.49 3.29 -3.42
C ILE A 111 12.93 2.05 -2.76
N LEU A 112 12.18 2.21 -1.67
CA LEU A 112 11.62 1.09 -0.93
C LEU A 112 10.54 0.35 -1.73
N SER A 113 9.72 1.07 -2.50
CA SER A 113 8.75 0.46 -3.42
C SER A 113 9.44 -0.37 -4.49
N VAL A 114 10.53 0.13 -5.09
CA VAL A 114 11.33 -0.60 -6.08
C VAL A 114 11.99 -1.84 -5.47
N PHE A 115 12.54 -1.72 -4.26
CA PHE A 115 13.14 -2.84 -3.55
C PHE A 115 12.13 -3.95 -3.24
N LEU A 116 10.96 -3.59 -2.68
CA LEU A 116 9.91 -4.56 -2.38
C LEU A 116 9.35 -5.21 -3.65
N PHE A 117 9.14 -4.43 -4.71
CA PHE A 117 8.73 -4.97 -6.01
C PHE A 117 9.74 -5.99 -6.56
N SER A 118 11.03 -5.65 -6.55
CA SER A 118 12.11 -6.52 -7.01
C SER A 118 12.22 -7.80 -6.19
N LYS A 119 12.02 -7.72 -4.88
CA LYS A 119 11.99 -8.88 -3.98
C LYS A 119 10.83 -9.83 -4.30
N ASN A 120 9.65 -9.32 -4.64
CA ASN A 120 8.53 -10.20 -5.02
C ASN A 120 8.74 -10.88 -6.36
N LEU A 121 9.32 -10.16 -7.35
CA LEU A 121 9.63 -10.76 -8.65
C LEU A 121 10.49 -12.02 -8.48
N LYS A 122 11.48 -11.99 -7.58
CA LYS A 122 12.32 -13.15 -7.27
C LYS A 122 11.59 -14.29 -6.56
N ASN A 123 10.57 -13.99 -5.75
CA ASN A 123 9.84 -15.01 -5.01
C ASN A 123 8.78 -15.74 -5.87
N ASN A 124 8.32 -15.12 -6.95
CA ASN A 124 7.17 -15.58 -7.74
C ASN A 124 7.32 -17.01 -8.29
N GLU A 125 8.52 -17.42 -8.72
CA GLU A 125 8.73 -18.73 -9.35
C GLU A 125 8.50 -19.92 -8.41
N ASN A 126 8.86 -19.77 -7.13
CA ASN A 126 8.66 -20.83 -6.13
C ASN A 126 7.20 -20.90 -5.65
N TYR A 127 6.47 -19.77 -5.69
CA TYR A 127 5.07 -19.72 -5.28
C TYR A 127 4.12 -20.23 -6.37
N ASP A 128 4.43 -19.98 -7.65
CA ASP A 128 3.62 -20.46 -8.77
C ASP A 128 3.48 -21.98 -8.77
N LYS A 129 4.59 -22.72 -8.61
CA LYS A 129 4.57 -24.19 -8.51
C LYS A 129 3.77 -24.67 -7.30
N PHE A 130 3.98 -24.03 -6.15
CA PHE A 130 3.27 -24.38 -4.92
C PHE A 130 1.76 -24.12 -5.01
N LEU A 131 1.32 -23.07 -5.71
CA LEU A 131 -0.09 -22.76 -5.91
C LEU A 131 -0.76 -23.70 -6.94
N LEU A 132 -0.06 -24.04 -8.03
CA LEU A 132 -0.55 -25.03 -9.00
C LEU A 132 -0.78 -26.40 -8.34
N ASP A 133 0.13 -26.84 -7.49
CA ASP A 133 0.04 -28.14 -6.79
C ASP A 133 -1.08 -28.18 -5.73
N LYS A 134 -1.51 -27.00 -5.24
CA LYS A 134 -2.44 -26.86 -4.11
C LYS A 134 -3.86 -26.52 -4.52
N ILE A 135 -4.08 -25.99 -5.72
CA ILE A 135 -5.38 -25.52 -6.19
C ILE A 135 -5.88 -26.48 -7.28
N ASN A 136 -6.52 -27.57 -6.85
CA ASN A 136 -7.02 -28.61 -7.77
C ASN A 136 -8.23 -28.15 -8.60
N ASN A 137 -9.02 -27.17 -8.14
CA ASN A 137 -10.22 -26.62 -8.82
C ASN A 137 -10.40 -25.09 -8.58
N PRO A 138 -9.58 -24.22 -9.20
CA PRO A 138 -9.73 -22.76 -9.07
C PRO A 138 -11.06 -22.21 -9.61
N GLU A 139 -11.78 -22.94 -10.47
CA GLU A 139 -13.06 -22.51 -11.07
C GLU A 139 -14.25 -22.55 -10.08
N GLU A 140 -14.10 -23.32 -8.99
CA GLU A 140 -15.12 -23.42 -7.93
C GLU A 140 -14.98 -22.30 -6.90
N MET A 141 -13.83 -21.63 -6.86
CA MET A 141 -13.48 -20.63 -5.86
C MET A 141 -13.85 -19.21 -6.32
N THR A 142 -14.33 -18.40 -5.39
CA THR A 142 -14.54 -16.96 -5.59
C THR A 142 -13.23 -16.19 -5.44
N LEU A 143 -13.18 -14.97 -6.00
CA LEU A 143 -11.97 -14.13 -5.86
C LEU A 143 -11.64 -13.84 -4.40
N HIS A 144 -12.66 -13.61 -3.55
CA HIS A 144 -12.49 -13.44 -2.12
C HIS A 144 -11.81 -14.65 -1.46
N GLU A 145 -12.38 -15.83 -1.65
CA GLU A 145 -11.89 -17.09 -1.08
C GLU A 145 -10.47 -17.41 -1.55
N PHE A 146 -10.14 -17.08 -2.81
CA PHE A 146 -8.79 -17.25 -3.34
C PHE A 146 -7.77 -16.40 -2.58
N TYR A 147 -8.09 -15.12 -2.32
CA TYR A 147 -7.22 -14.26 -1.54
C TYR A 147 -7.15 -14.67 -0.06
N GLU A 148 -8.23 -15.14 0.55
CA GLU A 148 -8.22 -15.66 1.93
C GLU A 148 -7.41 -16.95 2.06
N TYR A 149 -7.55 -17.86 1.10
CA TYR A 149 -6.77 -19.09 1.03
C TYR A 149 -5.27 -18.78 0.90
N PHE A 150 -4.91 -17.84 0.02
CA PHE A 150 -3.54 -17.39 -0.13
C PHE A 150 -2.99 -16.77 1.16
N ASP A 151 -3.78 -15.89 1.81
CA ASP A 151 -3.42 -15.27 3.08
C ASP A 151 -3.20 -16.33 4.19
N GLY A 152 -4.06 -17.34 4.26
CA GLY A 152 -3.94 -18.47 5.18
C GLY A 152 -2.69 -19.33 4.96
N LEU A 153 -2.28 -19.54 3.71
CA LEU A 153 -1.05 -20.26 3.35
C LEU A 153 0.21 -19.51 3.76
N VAL A 154 0.26 -18.20 3.51
CA VAL A 154 1.41 -17.36 3.83
C VAL A 154 1.50 -17.09 5.35
N ASN A 155 0.38 -16.84 6.02
CA ASN A 155 0.34 -16.55 7.45
C ASN A 155 0.71 -17.74 8.35
N LYS A 156 0.74 -18.98 7.85
CA LYS A 156 1.25 -20.12 8.63
C LYS A 156 2.77 -20.08 8.82
N LYS A 157 3.53 -19.41 7.95
CA LYS A 157 5.00 -19.47 7.96
C LYS A 157 5.68 -18.30 8.67
N ASN A 158 5.07 -17.12 8.83
CA ASN A 158 5.82 -15.97 9.36
C ASN A 158 4.98 -14.76 9.87
N LYS A 159 4.11 -14.96 10.87
CA LYS A 159 3.30 -13.85 11.43
C LYS A 159 4.13 -12.71 12.06
N PHE A 160 5.30 -13.02 12.59
CA PHE A 160 6.09 -12.09 13.41
C PHE A 160 7.28 -11.45 12.69
N ALA A 161 7.83 -12.08 11.65
CA ALA A 161 9.01 -11.56 10.96
C ALA A 161 8.81 -10.17 10.33
N PRO A 162 7.67 -9.86 9.68
CA PRO A 162 7.40 -8.51 9.21
C PRO A 162 7.40 -7.53 10.38
N ILE A 163 6.66 -7.84 11.45
CA ILE A 163 6.50 -6.98 12.64
C ILE A 163 7.86 -6.69 13.31
N MET A 164 8.77 -7.66 13.37
CA MET A 164 10.11 -7.45 13.97
C MET A 164 11.04 -6.60 13.08
N VAL A 165 11.03 -6.81 11.76
CA VAL A 165 11.74 -5.91 10.82
C VAL A 165 11.18 -4.49 10.90
N PHE A 166 9.87 -4.37 11.11
CA PHE A 166 9.16 -3.10 11.33
C PHE A 166 9.61 -2.38 12.60
N LEU A 167 9.64 -3.08 13.74
CA LEU A 167 10.13 -2.51 15.01
C LEU A 167 11.60 -2.08 14.90
N GLY A 168 12.43 -2.87 14.22
CA GLY A 168 13.83 -2.50 13.97
C GLY A 168 13.99 -1.23 13.13
N MET A 169 13.19 -1.05 12.08
CA MET A 169 13.19 0.19 11.28
C MET A 169 12.72 1.40 12.10
N GLN A 170 11.76 1.24 13.01
CA GLN A 170 11.30 2.34 13.87
C GLN A 170 12.38 2.80 14.85
N VAL A 171 13.06 1.87 15.50
CA VAL A 171 14.19 2.19 16.39
C VAL A 171 15.28 2.90 15.60
N GLY A 172 15.60 2.43 14.39
CA GLY A 172 16.57 3.08 13.50
C GLY A 172 16.18 4.50 13.10
N LEU A 173 14.90 4.73 12.74
CA LEU A 173 14.40 6.05 12.36
C LEU A 173 14.42 7.03 13.54
N ILE A 174 13.99 6.60 14.73
CA ILE A 174 14.00 7.43 15.94
C ILE A 174 15.44 7.79 16.31
N ILE A 175 16.38 6.84 16.26
CA ILE A 175 17.80 7.10 16.53
C ILE A 175 18.37 8.09 15.49
N PHE A 176 18.08 7.89 14.21
CA PHE A 176 18.55 8.79 13.14
C PHE A 176 18.02 10.21 13.31
N LEU A 177 16.71 10.36 13.55
CA LEU A 177 16.08 11.67 13.72
C LEU A 177 16.52 12.35 15.02
N ASN A 178 16.65 11.63 16.14
CA ASN A 178 17.20 12.19 17.39
C ASN A 178 18.66 12.63 17.23
N GLY A 179 19.47 11.85 16.51
CA GLY A 179 20.87 12.19 16.23
C GLY A 179 21.03 13.43 15.35
N PHE A 180 20.08 13.67 14.44
CA PHE A 180 20.09 14.81 13.53
C PHE A 180 19.50 16.08 14.15
N LEU A 181 18.43 15.94 14.93
CA LEU A 181 17.67 17.07 15.47
C LEU A 181 18.19 17.57 16.82
N LYS A 182 18.90 16.73 17.60
CA LYS A 182 19.53 17.07 18.90
C LYS A 182 18.66 17.92 19.85
N ASN A 183 17.33 17.82 19.75
CA ASN A 183 16.39 18.62 20.53
C ASN A 183 15.19 17.76 20.96
N ASP A 184 14.93 17.74 22.27
CA ASP A 184 13.89 16.90 22.89
C ASP A 184 12.46 17.37 22.55
N GLU A 185 12.26 18.63 22.18
CA GLU A 185 10.94 19.20 21.85
C GLU A 185 10.27 18.56 20.62
N TYR A 186 11.05 17.94 19.72
CA TYR A 186 10.53 17.33 18.49
C TYR A 186 10.23 15.84 18.62
N PHE A 187 10.46 15.22 19.79
CA PHE A 187 10.30 13.77 19.98
C PHE A 187 8.86 13.28 19.71
N GLY A 188 7.85 14.03 20.17
CA GLY A 188 6.43 13.69 19.96
C GLY A 188 6.02 13.67 18.48
N PRO A 189 6.24 14.76 17.73
CA PRO A 189 6.03 14.79 16.29
C PRO A 189 6.77 13.68 15.53
N ILE A 190 8.03 13.40 15.88
CA ILE A 190 8.84 12.32 15.28
C ILE A 190 8.20 10.94 15.50
N PHE A 191 7.68 10.69 16.71
CA PHE A 191 7.00 9.42 17.00
C PHE A 191 5.74 9.25 16.15
N ILE A 192 4.93 10.30 16.01
CA ILE A 192 3.73 10.29 15.17
C ILE A 192 4.11 9.99 13.72
N VAL A 193 5.14 10.67 13.19
CA VAL A 193 5.69 10.40 11.84
C VAL A 193 6.06 8.92 11.69
N ALA A 194 6.79 8.35 12.65
CA ALA A 194 7.22 6.96 12.62
C ALA A 194 6.04 5.97 12.59
N VAL A 195 4.92 6.30 13.23
CA VAL A 195 3.67 5.51 13.20
C VAL A 195 3.03 5.56 11.81
N PHE A 196 2.89 6.76 11.23
CA PHE A 196 2.35 6.91 9.87
C PHE A 196 3.18 6.17 8.83
N LEU A 197 4.51 6.25 8.93
CA LEU A 197 5.43 5.50 8.08
C LEU A 197 5.30 3.99 8.29
N LEU A 198 5.14 3.53 9.54
CA LEU A 198 4.91 2.12 9.83
C LEU A 198 3.63 1.61 9.16
N ILE A 199 2.53 2.36 9.25
CA ILE A 199 1.27 1.98 8.61
C ILE A 199 1.45 1.93 7.10
N ALA A 200 2.07 2.95 6.50
CA ALA A 200 2.34 2.99 5.06
C ALA A 200 3.13 1.76 4.60
N PHE A 201 4.27 1.49 5.23
CA PHE A 201 5.12 0.37 4.86
C PHE A 201 4.47 -0.99 5.14
N TYR A 202 3.71 -1.14 6.22
CA TYR A 202 2.96 -2.37 6.48
C TYR A 202 1.97 -2.65 5.35
N ILE A 203 1.22 -1.63 4.93
CA ILE A 203 0.28 -1.75 3.81
C ILE A 203 1.03 -2.07 2.51
N LEU A 204 2.16 -1.42 2.25
CA LEU A 204 2.98 -1.65 1.06
C LEU A 204 3.50 -3.10 1.02
N ASN A 205 4.11 -3.57 2.11
CA ASN A 205 4.62 -4.93 2.26
C ASN A 205 3.49 -5.95 2.09
N LYS A 206 2.35 -5.73 2.77
CA LYS A 206 1.18 -6.59 2.61
C LYS A 206 0.71 -6.65 1.16
N THR A 207 0.69 -5.53 0.46
CA THR A 207 0.29 -5.47 -0.95
C THR A 207 1.22 -6.28 -1.84
N PHE A 208 2.51 -6.12 -1.62
CA PHE A 208 3.56 -6.72 -2.42
C PHE A 208 3.63 -8.25 -2.24
N PHE A 209 3.49 -8.75 -1.01
CA PHE A 209 3.53 -10.20 -0.76
C PHE A 209 2.16 -10.88 -0.89
N TYR A 210 1.09 -10.25 -0.40
CA TYR A 210 -0.21 -10.91 -0.28
C TYR A 210 -1.19 -10.56 -1.38
N LEU A 211 -0.94 -9.48 -2.14
CA LEU A 211 -1.82 -9.09 -3.24
C LEU A 211 -1.19 -9.28 -4.62
N MET A 212 0.10 -8.96 -4.80
CA MET A 212 0.76 -9.08 -6.10
C MET A 212 1.07 -10.52 -6.50
N ILE A 213 1.50 -11.37 -5.58
CA ILE A 213 1.78 -12.79 -5.88
C ILE A 213 0.51 -13.49 -6.43
N PRO A 214 -0.62 -13.50 -5.71
CA PRO A 214 -1.86 -14.09 -6.23
C PRO A 214 -2.36 -13.39 -7.50
N TYR A 215 -2.19 -12.07 -7.65
CA TYR A 215 -2.53 -11.39 -8.90
C TYR A 215 -1.70 -11.86 -10.10
N ASN A 216 -0.38 -12.00 -9.93
CA ASN A 216 0.51 -12.45 -11.00
C ASN A 216 0.16 -13.89 -11.42
N PHE A 217 -0.18 -14.74 -10.45
CA PHE A 217 -0.70 -16.08 -10.72
C PHE A 217 -1.99 -16.06 -11.54
N LEU A 218 -2.97 -15.23 -11.16
CA LEU A 218 -4.22 -15.06 -11.91
C LEU A 218 -3.98 -14.57 -13.35
N LEU A 219 -3.04 -13.64 -13.51
CA LEU A 219 -2.67 -13.09 -14.82
C LEU A 219 -1.96 -14.13 -15.71
N LYS A 220 -1.23 -15.08 -15.11
CA LYS A 220 -0.57 -16.17 -15.82
C LYS A 220 -1.58 -17.19 -16.32
N ILE A 221 -2.49 -17.64 -15.45
CA ILE A 221 -3.57 -18.57 -15.81
C ILE A 221 -4.43 -18.02 -16.94
N ASP A 222 -4.79 -16.75 -16.90
CA ASP A 222 -5.63 -16.12 -17.94
C ASP A 222 -4.94 -16.00 -19.31
N LYS A 223 -3.60 -16.00 -19.34
CA LYS A 223 -2.81 -15.96 -20.59
C LYS A 223 -2.55 -17.34 -21.18
N GLU A 224 -2.67 -18.40 -20.39
CA GLU A 224 -2.47 -19.79 -20.81
C GLU A 224 -3.79 -20.43 -21.33
N VAL A 225 -4.89 -19.68 -21.32
CA VAL A 225 -6.21 -20.02 -21.90
C VAL A 225 -6.40 -19.26 -23.21
#